data_AF-A0A2E1PD98-F1
#
_entry.id   AF-A0A2E1PD98-F1
#
_cell.length_a   1.000
_cell.length_b   1.000
_cell.length_c   1.000
_cell.angle_alpha   90.00
_cell.angle_beta   90.00
_cell.angle_gamma   90.00
#
_symmetry.space_group_name_H-M   'P 1'
#
loop_
_entity.id
_entity.type
_entity.pdbx_description
1 polymer ?
#
loop_
_entity_poly.entity_id
_entity_poly.type
_entity_poly.pdbx_seq_one_letter_code
_entity_poly.pdbx_strand_id
1 'polypeptide(L)'
;MPQHKSSKKRLRQSDKKKVINKSFKSNVNTEIKAIEKLINDKNQEESMKKLKGVMSLLHKATKKKIINLNKASRTISKIQKNISSISK
;
A
#
# COMPACT_ATOMS: atom_id res chain seq x y z
N MET A 1 11.88 -27.46 11.70
CA MET A 1 12.81 -27.33 10.55
C MET A 1 12.24 -28.15 9.39
N PRO A 2 12.39 -27.77 8.10
CA PRO A 2 11.77 -28.53 7.01
C PRO A 2 12.34 -29.94 6.91
N GLN A 3 11.50 -30.97 7.07
CA GLN A 3 11.92 -32.37 7.04
C GLN A 3 12.11 -32.89 5.60
N HIS A 4 11.31 -32.39 4.65
CA HIS A 4 11.37 -32.76 3.24
C HIS A 4 12.11 -31.72 2.37
N LYS A 5 12.76 -32.20 1.29
CA LYS A 5 13.48 -31.34 0.31
C LYS A 5 12.56 -30.28 -0.32
N SER A 6 11.31 -30.64 -0.62
CA SER A 6 10.28 -29.74 -1.15
C SER A 6 9.95 -28.62 -0.15
N SER A 7 9.78 -28.95 1.12
CA SER A 7 9.53 -27.98 2.20
C SER A 7 10.69 -27.02 2.40
N LYS A 8 11.95 -27.51 2.35
CA LYS A 8 13.15 -26.64 2.40
C LYS A 8 13.18 -25.64 1.23
N LYS A 9 12.78 -26.07 0.03
CA LYS A 9 12.64 -25.18 -1.14
C LYS A 9 11.53 -24.14 -0.92
N ARG A 10 10.37 -24.54 -0.39
CA ARG A 10 9.26 -23.63 -0.11
C ARG A 10 9.61 -22.57 0.93
N LEU A 11 10.36 -22.93 1.98
CA LEU A 11 10.84 -21.98 2.98
C LEU A 11 11.67 -20.85 2.32
N ARG A 12 12.69 -21.21 1.54
CA ARG A 12 13.52 -20.24 0.81
C ARG A 12 12.72 -19.33 -0.13
N GLN A 13 11.72 -19.89 -0.81
CA GLN A 13 10.84 -19.10 -1.68
C GLN A 13 9.95 -18.14 -0.88
N SER A 14 9.43 -18.59 0.26
CA SER A 14 8.61 -17.80 1.16
C SER A 14 9.39 -16.61 1.72
N ASP A 15 10.62 -16.84 2.18
CA ASP A 15 11.48 -15.78 2.76
C ASP A 15 11.79 -14.69 1.73
N LYS A 16 12.13 -15.07 0.50
CA LYS A 16 12.33 -14.12 -0.62
C LYS A 16 11.07 -13.28 -0.88
N LYS A 17 9.89 -13.91 -0.92
CA LYS A 17 8.61 -13.20 -1.10
C LYS A 17 8.29 -12.29 0.10
N LYS A 18 8.60 -12.73 1.32
CA LYS A 18 8.35 -11.98 2.56
C LYS A 18 9.10 -10.66 2.57
N VAL A 19 10.37 -10.65 2.17
CA VAL A 19 11.18 -9.42 2.09
C VAL A 19 10.59 -8.41 1.11
N ILE A 20 10.25 -8.86 -0.11
CA ILE A 20 9.64 -8.01 -1.14
C ILE A 20 8.30 -7.45 -0.66
N ASN A 21 7.43 -8.31 -0.12
CA ASN A 21 6.11 -7.92 0.37
C ASN A 21 6.21 -6.93 1.54
N LYS A 22 7.20 -7.11 2.43
CA LYS A 22 7.44 -6.21 3.55
C LYS A 22 7.82 -4.82 3.05
N SER A 23 8.76 -4.73 2.10
CA SER A 23 9.17 -3.45 1.51
C SER A 23 8.00 -2.73 0.84
N PHE A 24 7.23 -3.41 -0.01
CA PHE A 24 6.06 -2.83 -0.66
C PHE A 24 5.00 -2.34 0.34
N LYS A 25 4.68 -3.14 1.35
CA LYS A 25 3.71 -2.75 2.40
C LYS A 25 4.19 -1.56 3.21
N SER A 26 5.48 -1.54 3.56
CA SER A 26 6.07 -0.41 4.28
C SER A 26 5.97 0.88 3.46
N ASN A 27 6.31 0.81 2.16
CA ASN A 27 6.24 1.96 1.28
C ASN A 27 4.81 2.52 1.15
N VAL A 28 3.83 1.64 0.91
CA VAL A 28 2.40 2.02 0.90
C VAL A 28 2.01 2.74 2.19
N ASN A 29 2.40 2.19 3.35
CA ASN A 29 2.03 2.76 4.64
C ASN A 29 2.69 4.13 4.88
N THR A 30 3.95 4.30 4.46
CA THR A 30 4.65 5.59 4.56
C THR A 30 3.95 6.67 3.75
N GLU A 31 3.57 6.36 2.51
CA GLU A 31 2.87 7.31 1.66
C GLU A 31 1.48 7.66 2.19
N ILE A 32 0.74 6.67 2.71
CA ILE A 32 -0.56 6.92 3.35
C ILE A 32 -0.40 7.87 4.55
N LYS A 33 0.58 7.62 5.42
CA LYS A 33 0.87 8.52 6.55
C LYS A 33 1.24 9.93 6.09
N ALA A 34 1.95 10.04 4.98
CA ALA A 34 2.31 11.34 4.43
C ALA A 34 1.08 12.10 3.92
N ILE A 35 0.09 11.42 3.34
CA ILE A 35 -1.20 12.03 2.99
C ILE A 35 -1.99 12.41 4.24
N GLU A 36 -2.03 11.55 5.27
CA GLU A 36 -2.71 11.84 6.54
C GLU A 36 -2.16 13.11 7.22
N LYS A 37 -0.85 13.36 7.13
CA LYS A 37 -0.26 14.62 7.59
C LYS A 37 -0.76 15.84 6.80
N LEU A 38 -0.73 15.76 5.46
CA LEU A 38 -1.21 16.84 4.60
C LEU A 38 -2.70 17.15 4.78
N ILE A 39 -3.49 16.11 5.09
CA ILE A 39 -4.91 16.24 5.44
C ILE A 39 -5.06 17.04 6.74
N ASN A 40 -4.24 16.78 7.76
CA ASN A 40 -4.25 17.56 9.01
C ASN A 40 -3.81 19.01 8.79
N ASP A 41 -2.85 19.24 7.89
CA ASP A 41 -2.36 20.58 7.53
C ASP A 41 -3.31 21.33 6.58
N LYS A 42 -4.47 20.76 6.24
CA LYS A 42 -5.51 21.31 5.34
C LYS A 42 -5.04 21.66 3.93
N ASN A 43 -3.94 21.06 3.46
CA ASN A 43 -3.43 21.30 2.11
C ASN A 43 -4.08 20.35 1.08
N GLN A 44 -5.16 20.81 0.45
CA GLN A 44 -5.95 20.00 -0.48
C GLN A 44 -5.21 19.69 -1.78
N GLU A 45 -4.51 20.66 -2.36
CA GLU A 45 -3.87 20.52 -3.67
C GLU A 45 -2.72 19.50 -3.63
N GLU A 46 -1.88 19.60 -2.59
CA GLU A 46 -0.80 18.63 -2.38
C GLU A 46 -1.33 17.23 -2.04
N SER A 47 -2.40 17.14 -1.26
CA SER A 47 -3.05 15.86 -0.95
C SER A 47 -3.55 15.15 -2.22
N MET A 48 -4.16 15.90 -3.15
CA MET A 48 -4.62 15.36 -4.44
C MET A 48 -3.48 14.93 -5.36
N LYS A 49 -2.38 15.70 -5.42
CA LYS A 49 -1.17 15.32 -6.16
C LYS A 49 -0.59 14.01 -5.62
N LYS A 50 -0.47 13.89 -4.30
CA LYS A 50 0.11 12.71 -3.64
C LYS A 50 -0.77 11.46 -3.75
N LEU A 51 -2.10 11.65 -3.70
CA LEU A 51 -3.06 10.57 -3.93
C LEU A 51 -2.87 9.88 -5.29
N LYS A 52 -2.58 10.62 -6.37
CA LYS A 52 -2.30 10.02 -7.70
C LYS A 52 -1.09 9.07 -7.65
N GLY A 53 -0.03 9.46 -6.93
CA GLY A 53 1.14 8.62 -6.71
C GLY A 53 0.81 7.34 -5.93
N VAL A 54 0.05 7.47 -4.85
CA VAL A 54 -0.39 6.33 -4.02
C VAL A 54 -1.29 5.38 -4.81
N MET A 55 -2.19 5.91 -5.64
CA MET A 55 -3.06 5.10 -6.49
C MET A 55 -2.23 4.22 -7.43
N SER A 56 -1.24 4.80 -8.13
CA SER A 56 -0.32 4.04 -8.99
C SER A 56 0.42 2.94 -8.22
N LEU A 57 0.89 3.25 -7.01
CA LEU A 57 1.62 2.30 -6.17
C LEU A 57 0.72 1.15 -5.69
N LEU A 58 -0.52 1.43 -5.30
CA LEU A 58 -1.52 0.43 -4.92
C LEU A 58 -1.88 -0.48 -6.10
N HIS A 59 -2.09 0.06 -7.31
CA HIS A 59 -2.35 -0.75 -8.50
C HIS A 59 -1.14 -1.62 -8.90
N LYS A 60 0.09 -1.15 -8.71
CA LYS A 60 1.29 -1.98 -8.88
C LYS A 60 1.31 -3.13 -7.85
N ALA A 61 0.92 -2.85 -6.60
CA ALA A 61 0.85 -3.86 -5.56
C ALA A 61 -0.25 -4.91 -5.79
N THR A 62 -1.39 -4.54 -6.38
CA THR A 62 -2.44 -5.49 -6.77
C THR A 62 -2.00 -6.37 -7.93
N LYS A 63 -1.35 -5.79 -8.97
CA LYS A 63 -0.79 -6.56 -10.09
C LYS A 63 0.20 -7.63 -9.62
N LYS A 64 1.01 -7.32 -8.61
CA LYS A 64 1.94 -8.26 -7.97
C LYS A 64 1.29 -9.23 -6.96
N LYS A 65 -0.04 -9.18 -6.80
CA LYS A 65 -0.81 -9.97 -5.82
C LYS A 65 -0.34 -9.80 -4.36
N ILE A 66 0.22 -8.64 -4.02
CA ILE A 66 0.67 -8.32 -2.66
C ILE A 66 -0.53 -7.87 -1.80
N ILE A 67 -1.47 -7.15 -2.43
CA ILE A 67 -2.73 -6.72 -1.85
C ILE A 67 -3.89 -7.11 -2.77
N ASN A 68 -5.06 -7.39 -2.19
CA ASN A 68 -6.26 -7.66 -2.96
C ASN A 68 -6.82 -6.38 -3.59
N LEU A 69 -7.45 -6.50 -4.76
CA LEU A 69 -8.08 -5.38 -5.47
C LEU A 69 -9.08 -4.63 -4.58
N ASN A 70 -9.92 -5.37 -3.87
CA ASN A 70 -10.92 -4.80 -2.96
C ASN A 70 -10.29 -4.04 -1.79
N LYS A 71 -9.08 -4.42 -1.36
CA LYS A 71 -8.35 -3.69 -0.31
C LYS A 71 -7.81 -2.38 -0.87
N ALA A 72 -7.19 -2.41 -2.06
CA ALA A 72 -6.70 -1.21 -2.72
C ALA A 72 -7.83 -0.19 -2.98
N SER A 73 -8.96 -0.65 -3.53
CA SER A 73 -10.14 0.18 -3.80
C SER A 73 -10.70 0.83 -2.51
N ARG A 74 -10.85 0.05 -1.43
CA ARG A 74 -11.28 0.58 -0.13
C ARG A 74 -10.34 1.65 0.41
N THR A 75 -9.03 1.45 0.29
CA THR A 75 -8.04 2.42 0.74
C THR A 75 -8.12 3.72 -0.06
N ILE A 76 -8.22 3.64 -1.39
CA ILE A 76 -8.36 4.82 -2.27
C ILE A 76 -9.62 5.60 -1.91
N SER A 77 -10.77 4.91 -1.79
CA SER A 77 -12.04 5.55 -1.45
C SER A 77 -12.00 6.25 -0.08
N LYS A 78 -11.38 5.63 0.93
CA LYS A 78 -11.25 6.24 2.27
C LYS A 78 -10.43 7.53 2.21
N ILE A 79 -9.28 7.51 1.53
CA ILE A 79 -8.42 8.70 1.42
C ILE A 79 -9.14 9.82 0.66
N GLN A 80 -9.80 9.49 -0.45
CA GLN A 80 -10.58 10.47 -1.21
C GLN A 80 -11.68 11.12 -0.37
N LYS A 81 -12.42 10.34 0.41
CA LYS A 81 -13.44 10.87 1.33
C LYS A 81 -12.83 11.84 2.36
N ASN A 82 -11.70 11.49 2.94
CA ASN A 82 -11.01 12.33 3.92
C ASN A 82 -10.49 13.65 3.32
N ILE A 83 -10.01 13.62 2.07
CA ILE A 83 -9.59 14.85 1.36
C ILE A 83 -10.81 15.71 1.06
N SER A 84 -11.90 15.10 0.58
CA SER A 84 -13.14 15.82 0.27
C SER A 84 -13.79 16.45 1.50
N SER A 85 -13.63 15.87 2.70
CA SER A 85 -14.19 16.43 3.92
C SER A 85 -13.50 17.71 4.40
N ILE A 86 -12.27 17.99 3.94
CA ILE A 86 -11.58 19.26 4.25
C ILE A 86 -12.21 20.43 3.47
N SER A 87 -12.76 20.15 2.29
CA SER A 87 -13.31 21.16 1.37
C SER A 87 -14.76 21.54 1.68
N LYS A 88 -15.44 20.81 2.58
CA LYS A 88 -16.80 21.12 3.04
C LYS A 88 -16.74 22.02 4.26
#